data_AF-A0A412FZD5-F1
#
_entry.id   AF-A0A412FZD5-F1
#
_cell.length_a   1.000
_cell.length_b   1.000
_cell.length_c   1.000
_cell.angle_alpha   90.00
_cell.angle_beta   90.00
_cell.angle_gamma   90.00
#
_symmetry.space_group_name_H-M   'P 1'
#
loop_
_entity.id
_entity.type
_entity.pdbx_description
1 polymer ?
#
loop_
_entity_poly.entity_id
_entity_poly.type
_entity_poly.pdbx_seq_one_letter_code
_entity_poly.pdbx_strand_id
1 'polypeptide(L)'
;MCDTCSSVELIDFMRTPDDFEDAVQSIKFLLRERKFILVDGNYKLGCPKNEQGQWVNDILYCVIKCPDCGQLFSCSVNTYRGGGSFRKGGFI
;
A
#
# COMPACT_ATOMS: atom_id res chain seq x y z
N MET A 1 12.65 -15.81 -4.58
CA MET A 1 11.91 -14.53 -4.70
C MET A 1 12.26 -13.95 -6.06
N CYS A 2 11.30 -13.37 -6.80
CA CYS A 2 11.61 -12.79 -8.11
C CYS A 2 12.44 -11.50 -7.96
N ASP A 3 13.21 -11.10 -8.98
CA ASP A 3 14.03 -9.87 -8.92
C ASP A 3 13.17 -8.64 -8.61
N THR A 4 12.05 -8.50 -9.33
CA THR A 4 11.01 -7.48 -9.10
C THR A 4 10.50 -7.45 -7.65
N CYS A 5 10.39 -8.61 -7.02
CA CYS A 5 9.87 -8.80 -5.66
C CYS A 5 10.90 -8.45 -4.59
N SER A 6 12.18 -8.66 -4.89
CA SER A 6 13.30 -8.34 -4.00
C SER A 6 13.54 -6.84 -3.89
N SER A 7 13.16 -6.07 -4.92
CA SER A 7 13.21 -4.60 -4.89
C SER A 7 12.01 -3.94 -4.22
N VAL A 8 11.03 -4.69 -3.72
CA VAL A 8 9.87 -4.12 -3.01
C VAL A 8 10.28 -3.79 -1.58
N GLU A 9 10.26 -2.51 -1.22
CA GLU A 9 10.46 -2.09 0.16
C GLU A 9 9.21 -2.38 0.99
N LEU A 10 9.37 -3.21 2.01
CA LEU A 10 8.30 -3.59 2.93
C LEU A 10 8.40 -2.77 4.20
N ILE A 11 7.25 -2.38 4.75
CA ILE A 11 7.16 -1.55 5.95
C ILE A 11 6.45 -2.36 7.02
N ASP A 12 7.20 -2.79 8.05
CA ASP A 12 6.63 -3.60 9.12
C ASP A 12 5.63 -2.80 9.96
N PHE A 13 5.93 -1.51 10.20
CA PHE A 13 5.08 -0.62 10.99
C PHE A 13 5.21 0.85 10.58
N MET A 14 4.10 1.46 10.15
CA MET A 14 3.97 2.89 9.85
C MET A 14 3.54 3.64 11.11
N ARG A 15 4.32 4.64 11.54
CA ARG A 15 4.07 5.38 12.81
C ARG A 15 3.49 6.76 12.56
N THR A 16 3.85 7.35 11.43
CA THR A 16 3.56 8.75 11.11
C THR A 16 2.74 8.84 9.82
N PRO A 17 2.03 9.97 9.63
CA PRO A 17 1.40 10.29 8.35
C PRO A 17 2.39 10.28 7.18
N ASP A 18 3.63 10.73 7.38
CA ASP A 18 4.70 10.69 6.36
C ASP A 18 5.02 9.24 5.93
N ASP A 19 5.14 8.29 6.87
CA ASP A 19 5.34 6.87 6.54
C ASP A 19 4.23 6.34 5.61
N PHE A 20 3.00 6.81 5.81
CA PHE A 20 1.89 6.45 4.94
C PHE A 20 2.00 7.07 3.55
N GLU A 21 2.32 8.36 3.48
CA GLU A 21 2.47 9.05 2.20
C GLU A 21 3.58 8.40 1.36
N ASP A 22 4.69 8.02 2.00
CA ASP A 22 5.79 7.28 1.38
C ASP A 22 5.35 5.88 0.91
N ALA A 23 4.63 5.13 1.75
CA ALA A 23 4.08 3.82 1.37
C ALA A 23 3.15 3.91 0.15
N VAL A 24 2.28 4.93 0.11
CA VAL A 24 1.38 5.16 -1.03
C VAL A 24 2.16 5.52 -2.29
N GLN A 25 3.20 6.36 -2.18
CA GLN A 25 4.08 6.68 -3.31
C GLN A 25 4.80 5.43 -3.83
N SER A 26 5.33 4.60 -2.94
CA SER A 26 5.95 3.32 -3.26
C SER A 26 4.99 2.41 -4.03
N ILE A 27 3.75 2.28 -3.57
CA ILE A 27 2.74 1.44 -4.26
C ILE A 27 2.38 2.04 -5.63
N LYS A 28 2.21 3.36 -5.75
CA LYS A 28 1.99 4.01 -7.05
C LYS A 28 3.13 3.74 -8.02
N PHE A 29 4.36 3.81 -7.55
CA PHE A 29 5.55 3.49 -8.34
C PHE A 29 5.53 2.03 -8.80
N LEU A 30 5.20 1.08 -7.91
CA LEU A 30 5.07 -0.34 -8.27
C LEU A 30 3.99 -0.58 -9.33
N LEU A 31 2.84 0.08 -9.23
CA LEU A 31 1.76 -0.04 -10.20
C LEU A 31 2.13 0.56 -11.56
N ARG A 32 2.76 1.74 -11.57
CA ARG A 32 3.06 2.49 -12.81
C ARG A 32 4.32 2.01 -13.52
N GLU A 33 5.43 1.91 -12.79
CA GLU A 33 6.76 1.62 -13.36
C GLU A 33 7.04 0.13 -13.40
N ARG A 34 6.69 -0.60 -12.33
CA ARG A 34 6.93 -2.05 -12.22
C ARG A 34 5.74 -2.90 -12.69
N LYS A 35 4.68 -2.27 -13.21
CA LYS A 35 3.48 -2.93 -13.77
C LYS A 35 2.82 -3.93 -12.81
N PHE A 36 2.87 -3.67 -11.50
CA PHE A 36 2.10 -4.44 -10.55
C PHE A 36 0.60 -4.27 -10.82
N ILE A 37 -0.15 -5.32 -10.51
CA ILE A 37 -1.59 -5.35 -10.74
C ILE A 37 -2.26 -5.11 -9.38
N LEU A 38 -3.09 -4.07 -9.29
CA LEU A 38 -3.97 -3.88 -8.14
C LEU A 38 -5.07 -4.94 -8.21
N VAL A 39 -5.10 -5.85 -7.24
CA VAL A 39 -6.07 -6.97 -7.20
C VAL A 39 -7.25 -6.63 -6.31
N ASP A 40 -7.01 -5.94 -5.20
CA ASP A 40 -8.04 -5.55 -4.27
C ASP A 40 -7.66 -4.25 -3.56
N GLY A 41 -8.64 -3.53 -3.03
CA GLY A 41 -8.40 -2.35 -2.22
C GLY A 41 -9.63 -1.47 -2.12
N ASN A 42 -9.90 -0.98 -0.92
CA ASN A 42 -11.06 -0.11 -0.68
C ASN A 42 -10.82 1.35 -1.08
N TYR A 43 -9.61 1.68 -1.49
CA TYR A 43 -9.19 3.05 -1.60
C TYR A 43 -8.51 3.32 -2.96
N LYS A 44 -9.05 4.31 -3.69
CA LYS A 44 -8.37 4.90 -4.84
C LYS A 44 -7.11 5.54 -4.31
N LEU A 45 -5.93 5.08 -4.74
CA LEU A 45 -4.57 5.46 -4.30
C LEU A 45 -4.26 6.99 -4.23
N GLY A 46 -5.22 7.91 -4.34
CA GLY A 46 -5.04 9.35 -4.57
C GLY A 46 -5.22 10.30 -3.38
N CYS A 47 -6.21 10.19 -2.50
CA CYS A 47 -6.50 11.20 -1.46
C CYS A 47 -6.93 10.63 -0.09
N PRO A 48 -6.01 10.43 0.90
CA PRO A 48 -6.40 9.92 2.21
C PRO A 48 -7.05 11.03 3.04
N LYS A 49 -7.05 12.23 2.46
CA LYS A 49 -7.61 13.47 2.96
C LYS A 49 -8.90 13.76 2.18
N ASN A 50 -9.96 14.13 2.89
CA ASN A 50 -11.21 14.60 2.29
C ASN A 50 -11.01 15.97 1.58
N GLU A 51 -12.07 16.53 1.00
CA GLU A 51 -12.06 17.84 0.32
C GLU A 51 -11.65 19.00 1.25
N GLN A 52 -11.59 18.79 2.57
CA GLN A 52 -11.13 19.76 3.57
C GLN A 52 -9.67 19.51 4.02
N GLY A 53 -8.96 18.56 3.40
CA GLY A 53 -7.58 18.23 3.76
C GLY A 53 -7.44 17.39 5.04
N GLN A 54 -8.53 16.88 5.60
CA GLN A 54 -8.51 16.05 6.81
C GLN A 54 -8.43 14.57 6.47
N TRP A 55 -7.60 13.82 7.19
CA TRP A 55 -7.52 12.37 7.07
C TRP A 55 -8.90 11.74 7.29
N VAL A 56 -9.33 10.92 6.33
CA VAL A 56 -10.56 10.12 6.47
C VAL A 56 -10.32 9.12 7.58
N ASN A 57 -11.24 9.03 8.56
CA ASN A 57 -11.18 8.04 9.64
C ASN A 57 -11.60 6.66 9.13
N ASP A 58 -10.69 5.94 8.49
CA ASP A 58 -10.99 4.66 7.84
C ASP A 58 -9.80 3.69 7.94
N ILE A 59 -10.02 2.44 7.51
CA ILE A 59 -8.94 1.46 7.37
C ILE A 59 -8.67 1.34 5.87
N LEU A 60 -7.64 2.04 5.41
CA LEU A 60 -7.23 2.01 4.01
C LEU A 60 -6.46 0.73 3.76
N TYR A 61 -6.83 -0.03 2.74
CA TYR A 61 -6.07 -1.20 2.36
C TYR A 61 -6.00 -1.38 0.85
N CYS A 62 -4.90 -1.99 0.39
CA CYS A 62 -4.75 -2.41 -0.99
C CYS A 62 -3.88 -3.67 -1.08
N VAL A 63 -4.21 -4.51 -2.04
CA VAL A 63 -3.49 -5.74 -2.37
C VAL A 63 -3.00 -5.62 -3.80
N ILE A 64 -1.69 -5.66 -3.97
CA ILE A 64 -1.05 -5.67 -5.28
C ILE A 64 -0.42 -7.03 -5.57
N LYS A 65 -0.37 -7.38 -6.85
CA LYS A 65 0.19 -8.64 -7.34
C LYS A 65 1.35 -8.37 -8.27
N CYS A 66 2.45 -9.06 -8.02
CA CYS A 66 3.61 -9.08 -8.91
C CYS A 66 3.23 -9.72 -10.25
N PRO A 67 3.52 -9.08 -11.39
CA PRO A 67 3.18 -9.61 -12.70
C PRO A 67 4.04 -10.82 -13.08
N ASP A 68 5.29 -10.89 -12.60
CA ASP A 68 6.25 -11.95 -12.97
C ASP A 68 6.00 -13.28 -12.26
N CYS A 69 5.73 -13.26 -10.96
CA CYS A 69 5.62 -14.48 -10.14
C CYS A 69 4.28 -14.62 -9.42
N GLY A 70 3.39 -13.64 -9.55
CA GLY A 70 2.07 -13.66 -8.91
C GLY A 70 2.09 -13.43 -7.40
N GLN A 71 3.23 -13.08 -6.80
CA GLN A 71 3.33 -12.78 -5.38
C GLN A 71 2.41 -11.62 -4.98
N LEU A 72 1.62 -11.84 -3.93
CA LEU A 72 0.76 -10.82 -3.35
C LEU A 72 1.49 -10.01 -2.29
N PHE A 73 1.17 -8.72 -2.23
CA PHE A 73 1.58 -7.77 -1.21
C PHE A 73 0.36 -7.01 -0.74
N SER A 74 0.24 -6.84 0.57
CA SER A 74 -0.87 -6.13 1.20
C SER A 74 -0.34 -4.93 1.96
N CYS A 75 -0.96 -3.79 1.70
CA CYS A 75 -0.80 -2.58 2.49
C CYS A 75 -2.11 -2.34 3.23
N SER A 76 -2.03 -2.07 4.52
CA SER A 76 -3.19 -1.73 5.34
C SER A 76 -2.80 -0.65 6.34
N VAL A 77 -3.59 0.42 6.42
CA VAL A 77 -3.35 1.57 7.28
C VAL A 77 -4.64 1.96 7.97
N ASN A 78 -4.57 2.03 9.29
CA ASN A 78 -5.64 2.47 10.15
C ASN A 78 -5.42 3.94 10.49
N THR A 79 -6.12 4.84 9.81
CA THR A 79 -6.00 6.28 10.05
C THR A 79 -6.76 6.74 11.30
N TYR A 80 -7.70 5.93 11.80
CA TYR A 80 -8.47 6.21 13.03
C TYR A 80 -7.68 5.96 14.31
N ARG A 81 -6.97 4.84 14.41
CA ARG A 81 -6.13 4.48 15.59
C ARG A 81 -4.64 4.78 15.40
N GLY A 82 -4.25 5.17 14.19
CA GLY A 82 -2.85 5.21 13.79
C GLY A 82 -2.29 3.80 13.62
N GLY A 83 -1.32 3.68 12.72
CA GLY A 83 -0.65 2.41 12.44
C GLY A 83 -1.00 1.84 11.08
N GLY A 84 -0.01 1.23 10.45
CA GLY A 84 -0.17 0.54 9.19
C GLY A 84 1.01 -0.37 8.92
N SER A 85 0.89 -1.20 7.90
CA SER A 85 1.99 -2.04 7.46
C SER A 85 1.84 -2.36 5.98
N PHE A 86 2.97 -2.50 5.31
CA PHE A 86 3.07 -3.01 3.95
C PHE A 86 3.91 -4.28 3.97
N ARG A 87 3.23 -5.42 3.80
CA ARG A 87 3.81 -6.74 4.01
C ARG A 87 3.60 -7.63 2.79
N LYS A 88 4.44 -8.65 2.71
CA LYS A 88 4.30 -9.73 1.74
C LYS A 88 3.21 -10.69 2.19
N GLY A 89 2.27 -11.01 1.29
CA GLY A 89 1.10 -11.84 1.55
C GLY A 89 -0.20 -11.12 1.18
N GLY A 90 -1.20 -11.88 0.75
CA GLY A 90 -2.58 -11.40 0.67
C GLY A 90 -3.31 -11.70 1.97
N PHE A 91 -4.35 -10.93 2.31
CA PHE A 91 -5.35 -11.37 3.27
C PHE A 91 -6.11 -12.54 2.63
N ILE A 92 -5.63 -13.77 2.82
CA ILE A 92 -6.28 -15.02 2.43
C ILE A 92 -6.54 -15.85 3.68
#